data_AF-A0A9D2KCD6-F1
#
_entry.id   AF-A0A9D2KCD6-F1
#
_cell.length_a   1.000
_cell.length_b   1.000
_cell.length_c   1.000
_cell.angle_alpha   90.00
_cell.angle_beta   90.00
_cell.angle_gamma   90.00
#
_symmetry.space_group_name_H-M   'P 1'
#
loop_
_entity.id
_entity.type
_entity.pdbx_description
1 polymer ?
#
loop_
_entity_poly.entity_id
_entity_poly.type
_entity_poly.pdbx_seq_one_letter_code
_entity_poly.pdbx_strand_id
1 'polypeptide(L)'
;MHQTKKIFCSLLFLLSGLLLTAQTIENPTFKARNGSIRNITRIERTPECTKVYIHAIFRPHWWIMEDGDSYLEDAATGKRYAQTGAEGIELKEKIVMPDSGTTDFVLLFEPLPADVQTIHLIAPNSSESNTYDISLVPARKNKQPLKQVEGNWFADDAQGRWTYGIYDSLVITNNRLYDLKECRKKGKRVILAAQSRADGSSVTLLLTPRKDGSCLIALDGNEPQRYVRTRPDTPAVEADNGYGDDFFRSDSVCLQGYLDGYDPRLGFDSGILYLEDNIISQEYPVVVPIKPDGSFQCKFVL
;
A
#
# COMPACT_ATOMS: atom_id res chain seq x y z
N MET A 1 14.01 -5.02 -65.65
CA MET A 1 13.08 -4.42 -64.65
C MET A 1 12.81 -5.37 -63.45
N HIS A 2 13.81 -6.12 -62.97
CA HIS A 2 13.61 -7.19 -61.98
C HIS A 2 14.56 -7.16 -60.77
N GLN A 3 15.58 -6.28 -60.75
CA GLN A 3 16.46 -6.10 -59.60
C GLN A 3 15.98 -5.04 -58.60
N THR A 4 15.26 -4.01 -59.05
CA THR A 4 14.83 -2.88 -58.21
C THR A 4 13.78 -3.26 -57.16
N LYS A 5 12.98 -4.31 -57.41
CA LYS A 5 11.95 -4.80 -56.46
C LYS A 5 12.53 -5.64 -55.31
N LYS A 6 13.68 -6.31 -55.49
CA LYS A 6 14.31 -7.10 -54.42
C LYS A 6 15.00 -6.22 -53.38
N ILE A 7 15.60 -5.10 -53.80
CA ILE A 7 16.28 -4.16 -52.90
C ILE A 7 15.25 -3.39 -52.04
N PHE A 8 14.07 -3.09 -52.57
CA PHE A 8 13.02 -2.38 -51.83
C PHE A 8 12.40 -3.24 -50.71
N CYS A 9 12.26 -4.55 -50.91
CA CYS A 9 11.81 -5.47 -49.86
C CYS A 9 12.88 -5.68 -48.76
N SER A 10 14.17 -5.65 -49.12
CA SER A 10 15.26 -5.75 -48.14
C SER A 10 15.37 -4.51 -47.23
N LEU A 11 15.05 -3.32 -47.74
CA LEU A 11 15.00 -2.09 -46.92
C LEU A 11 13.78 -2.03 -45.98
N LEU A 12 12.63 -2.61 -46.36
CA LEU A 12 11.45 -2.65 -45.47
C LEU A 12 11.60 -3.62 -44.29
N PHE A 13 12.33 -4.72 -44.44
CA PHE A 13 12.63 -5.65 -43.33
C PHE A 13 13.74 -5.15 -42.39
N LEU A 14 14.58 -4.21 -42.84
CA LEU A 14 15.57 -3.53 -41.99
C LEU A 14 14.93 -2.43 -41.12
N LEU A 15 13.77 -1.87 -41.51
CA LEU A 15 13.03 -0.91 -40.68
C LEU A 15 12.12 -1.55 -39.62
N SER A 16 11.76 -2.83 -39.77
CA SER A 16 10.91 -3.53 -38.78
C SER A 16 11.70 -4.10 -37.58
N GLY A 17 13.03 -4.10 -37.63
CA GLY A 17 13.89 -4.66 -36.58
C GLY A 17 14.26 -3.71 -35.43
N LEU A 18 13.82 -2.44 -35.47
CA LEU A 18 14.18 -1.39 -34.51
C LEU A 18 12.98 -0.79 -33.76
N LEU A 19 11.81 -1.44 -33.81
CA LEU A 19 10.74 -1.14 -32.85
C LEU A 19 11.07 -1.84 -31.53
N LEU A 20 12.11 -1.38 -30.84
CA LEU A 20 12.19 -1.54 -29.39
C LEU A 20 11.05 -0.72 -28.82
N THR A 21 9.89 -1.35 -28.73
CA THR A 21 8.67 -0.73 -28.23
C THR A 21 8.93 -0.25 -26.82
N ALA A 22 8.87 1.05 -26.60
CA ALA A 22 8.87 1.63 -25.27
C ALA A 22 7.78 0.93 -24.44
N GLN A 23 8.15 0.36 -23.29
CA GLN A 23 7.17 -0.23 -22.38
C GLN A 23 6.73 0.83 -21.39
N THR A 24 5.44 1.14 -21.40
CA THR A 24 4.84 2.06 -20.44
C THR A 24 4.07 1.29 -19.37
N ILE A 25 4.31 1.65 -18.11
CA ILE A 25 3.60 1.17 -16.94
C ILE A 25 2.91 2.36 -16.29
N GLU A 26 1.58 2.41 -16.42
CA GLU A 26 0.76 3.44 -15.80
C GLU A 26 0.40 3.05 -14.37
N ASN A 27 0.55 3.99 -13.43
CA ASN A 27 0.26 3.84 -12.01
C ASN A 27 0.81 2.53 -11.42
N PRO A 28 2.15 2.33 -11.43
CA PRO A 28 2.75 1.09 -10.95
C PRO A 28 2.42 0.87 -9.47
N THR A 29 2.08 -0.37 -9.12
CA THR A 29 1.91 -0.76 -7.72
C THR A 29 3.29 -0.86 -7.04
N PHE A 30 3.35 -0.60 -5.74
CA PHE A 30 4.54 -0.75 -4.93
C PHE A 30 4.16 -1.35 -3.56
N LYS A 31 5.13 -1.87 -2.82
CA LYS A 31 4.87 -2.46 -1.50
C LYS A 31 4.93 -1.43 -0.37
N ALA A 32 5.96 -0.58 -0.37
CA ALA A 32 6.19 0.39 0.69
C ALA A 32 6.92 1.62 0.18
N ARG A 33 6.78 2.75 0.87
CA ARG A 33 7.51 3.99 0.59
C ARG A 33 7.75 4.75 1.89
N ASN A 34 8.87 5.46 1.98
CA ASN A 34 9.23 6.22 3.17
C ASN A 34 8.42 7.50 3.36
N GLY A 35 8.14 8.20 2.27
CA GLY A 35 7.43 9.48 2.31
C GLY A 35 6.29 9.56 1.30
N SER A 36 5.56 10.67 1.36
CA SER A 36 4.36 10.91 0.55
C SER A 36 4.56 11.94 -0.56
N ILE A 37 5.73 12.61 -0.60
CA ILE A 37 6.00 13.70 -1.52
C ILE A 37 6.01 13.20 -2.97
N ARG A 38 6.78 12.15 -3.26
CA ARG A 38 6.93 11.60 -4.62
C ARG A 38 5.85 10.57 -4.90
N ASN A 39 4.96 10.84 -5.85
CA ASN A 39 3.98 9.87 -6.34
C ASN A 39 4.34 9.46 -7.75
N ILE A 40 4.67 8.18 -7.96
CA ILE A 40 5.02 7.66 -9.29
C ILE A 40 3.73 7.46 -10.08
N THR A 41 3.54 8.26 -11.12
CA THR A 41 2.35 8.18 -11.98
C THR A 41 2.57 7.25 -13.16
N ARG A 42 3.82 7.16 -13.65
CA ARG A 42 4.16 6.36 -14.82
C ARG A 42 5.64 5.98 -14.83
N ILE A 43 5.95 4.82 -15.39
CA ILE A 43 7.31 4.41 -15.74
C ILE A 43 7.35 4.07 -17.23
N GLU A 44 8.33 4.60 -17.94
CA GLU A 44 8.59 4.32 -19.35
C GLU A 44 9.99 3.73 -19.50
N ARG A 45 10.06 2.54 -20.09
CA ARG A 45 11.33 1.88 -20.41
C ARG A 45 11.60 1.98 -21.89
N THR A 46 12.73 2.58 -22.24
CA THR A 46 13.27 2.59 -23.60
C THR A 46 14.67 1.97 -23.61
N PRO A 47 15.23 1.64 -24.79
CA PRO A 47 16.62 1.19 -24.90
C PRO A 47 17.65 2.23 -24.44
N GLU A 48 17.29 3.52 -24.49
CA GLU A 48 18.18 4.64 -24.21
C GLU A 48 18.10 5.12 -22.77
N CYS A 49 16.93 5.00 -22.13
CA CYS A 49 16.75 5.41 -20.74
C CYS A 49 15.50 4.78 -20.11
N THR A 50 15.42 4.87 -18.79
CA THR A 50 14.18 4.66 -18.05
C THR A 50 13.70 6.00 -17.52
N LYS A 51 12.45 6.35 -17.80
CA LYS A 51 11.81 7.56 -17.29
C LYS A 51 10.84 7.21 -16.16
N VAL A 52 10.96 7.90 -15.04
CA VAL A 52 10.02 7.79 -13.91
C VAL A 52 9.31 9.12 -13.76
N TYR A 53 8.02 9.15 -14.06
CA TYR A 53 7.18 10.33 -13.98
C TYR A 53 6.68 10.50 -12.54
N ILE A 54 6.95 11.66 -11.96
CA ILE A 54 6.63 11.99 -10.57
C ILE A 54 5.60 13.11 -10.54
N HIS A 55 4.51 12.87 -9.82
CA HIS A 55 3.60 13.89 -9.34
C HIS A 55 3.96 14.21 -7.88
N ALA A 56 4.65 15.32 -7.67
CA ALA A 56 5.06 15.74 -6.34
C ALA A 56 3.94 16.51 -5.65
N ILE A 57 3.64 16.14 -4.40
CA ILE A 57 2.67 16.83 -3.55
C ILE A 57 3.40 17.24 -2.28
N PHE A 58 3.44 18.55 -2.02
CA PHE A 58 4.05 19.08 -0.81
C PHE A 58 3.37 20.39 -0.39
N ARG A 59 3.76 20.94 0.76
CA ARG A 59 3.13 22.15 1.30
C ARG A 59 3.31 23.31 0.31
N PRO A 60 2.26 24.10 -0.01
CA PRO A 60 2.40 25.30 -0.82
C PRO A 60 3.52 26.21 -0.30
N HIS A 61 4.30 26.80 -1.21
CA HIS A 61 5.44 27.67 -0.94
C HIS A 61 6.63 27.05 -0.18
N TRP A 62 6.57 25.76 0.17
CA TRP A 62 7.76 25.02 0.59
C TRP A 62 8.58 24.60 -0.61
N TRP A 63 9.79 24.09 -0.42
CA TRP A 63 10.64 23.67 -1.52
C TRP A 63 10.93 22.17 -1.50
N ILE A 64 11.14 21.62 -2.70
CA ILE A 64 11.70 20.28 -2.93
C ILE A 64 13.00 20.41 -3.72
N MET A 65 13.82 19.37 -3.71
CA MET A 65 15.08 19.31 -4.46
C MET A 65 15.39 17.85 -4.79
N GLU A 66 15.99 17.63 -5.95
CA GLU A 66 16.49 16.32 -6.40
C GLU A 66 18.01 16.37 -6.51
N ASP A 67 18.73 15.58 -5.70
CA ASP A 67 20.20 15.61 -5.62
C ASP A 67 20.89 14.98 -6.85
N GLY A 68 20.16 14.15 -7.60
CA GLY A 68 20.68 13.46 -8.78
C GLY A 68 21.51 12.20 -8.48
N ASP A 69 21.50 11.73 -7.22
CA ASP A 69 22.21 10.53 -6.75
C ASP A 69 21.29 9.32 -6.57
N SER A 70 20.01 9.45 -6.95
CA SER A 70 19.06 8.36 -6.88
C SER A 70 19.41 7.25 -7.87
N TYR A 71 18.90 6.05 -7.63
CA TYR A 71 19.06 4.93 -8.55
C TYR A 71 17.82 4.02 -8.53
N LEU A 72 17.61 3.33 -9.64
CA LEU A 72 16.74 2.16 -9.66
C LEU A 72 17.56 0.93 -9.28
N GLU A 73 17.01 0.04 -8.47
CA GLU A 73 17.64 -1.23 -8.12
C GLU A 73 16.72 -2.37 -8.54
N ASP A 74 17.23 -3.33 -9.31
CA ASP A 74 16.51 -4.58 -9.59
C ASP A 74 16.36 -5.38 -8.30
N ALA A 75 15.12 -5.59 -7.87
CA ALA A 75 14.81 -6.28 -6.62
C ALA A 75 15.28 -7.75 -6.60
N ALA A 76 15.45 -8.38 -7.77
CA ALA A 76 15.85 -9.78 -7.87
C ALA A 76 17.38 -9.95 -7.82
N THR A 77 18.13 -9.03 -8.43
CA THR A 77 19.58 -9.16 -8.61
C THR A 77 20.41 -8.18 -7.80
N GLY A 78 19.79 -7.12 -7.27
CA GLY A 78 20.47 -6.00 -6.61
C GLY A 78 21.24 -5.11 -7.57
N LYS A 79 21.12 -5.31 -8.90
CA LYS A 79 21.78 -4.46 -9.89
C LYS A 79 21.21 -3.05 -9.86
N ARG A 80 22.08 -2.05 -9.83
CA ARG A 80 21.72 -0.63 -9.78
C ARG A 80 21.81 0.02 -11.15
N TYR A 81 20.93 0.99 -11.37
CA TYR A 81 20.78 1.78 -12.58
C TYR A 81 20.75 3.25 -12.15
N ALA A 82 21.84 3.97 -12.43
CA ALA A 82 22.04 5.32 -11.92
C ALA A 82 21.05 6.32 -12.52
N GLN A 83 20.69 7.36 -11.76
CA GLN A 83 20.02 8.52 -12.33
C GLN A 83 20.99 9.25 -13.27
N THR A 84 20.49 9.56 -14.47
CA THR A 84 21.24 10.24 -15.54
C THR A 84 20.79 11.67 -15.75
N GLY A 85 19.63 12.06 -15.22
CA GLY A 85 19.11 13.43 -15.33
C GLY A 85 17.69 13.60 -14.80
N ALA A 86 17.07 14.71 -15.16
CA ALA A 86 15.66 14.99 -14.93
C ALA A 86 15.09 15.90 -16.03
N GLU A 87 13.76 15.87 -16.22
CA GLU A 87 13.03 16.78 -17.11
C GLU A 87 12.01 17.58 -16.28
N GLY A 88 11.84 18.86 -16.63
CA GLY A 88 10.93 19.78 -15.93
C GLY A 88 11.53 20.43 -14.68
N ILE A 89 12.70 19.98 -14.23
CA ILE A 89 13.42 20.49 -13.06
C ILE A 89 14.93 20.50 -13.29
N GLU A 90 15.64 21.33 -12.54
CA GLU A 90 17.09 21.30 -12.45
C GLU A 90 17.52 20.53 -11.18
N LEU A 91 18.48 19.62 -11.34
CA LEU A 91 19.03 18.86 -10.20
C LEU A 91 19.86 19.77 -9.31
N LYS A 92 19.84 19.50 -7.99
CA LYS A 92 20.54 20.25 -6.94
C LYS A 92 20.08 21.71 -6.79
N GLU A 93 18.96 22.06 -7.40
CA GLU A 93 18.32 23.37 -7.26
C GLU A 93 17.01 23.25 -6.49
N LYS A 94 16.71 24.27 -5.68
CA LYS A 94 15.48 24.31 -4.89
C LYS A 94 14.30 24.75 -5.76
N ILE A 95 13.24 23.96 -5.71
CA ILE A 95 12.02 24.19 -6.46
C ILE A 95 10.94 24.57 -5.47
N VAL A 96 10.50 25.82 -5.50
CA VAL A 96 9.42 26.30 -4.63
C VAL A 96 8.09 25.82 -5.19
N MET A 97 7.31 25.15 -4.34
CA MET A 97 5.99 24.62 -4.69
C MET A 97 5.01 25.78 -4.97
N PRO A 98 4.17 25.67 -6.00
CA PRO A 98 3.13 26.66 -6.28
C PRO A 98 2.02 26.62 -5.22
N ASP A 99 1.05 27.54 -5.32
CA ASP A 99 -0.12 27.63 -4.44
C ASP A 99 -0.93 26.32 -4.38
N SER A 100 -0.92 25.54 -5.47
CA SER A 100 -1.57 24.23 -5.50
C SER A 100 -0.89 23.18 -4.61
N GLY A 101 0.37 23.41 -4.22
CA GLY A 101 1.18 22.43 -3.50
C GLY A 101 1.61 21.24 -4.38
N THR A 102 1.51 21.35 -5.71
CA THR A 102 1.80 20.23 -6.62
C THR A 102 2.69 20.64 -7.78
N THR A 103 3.60 19.76 -8.21
CA THR A 103 4.38 19.92 -9.44
C THR A 103 4.68 18.57 -10.08
N ASP A 104 4.81 18.53 -11.40
CA ASP A 104 5.15 17.32 -12.14
C ASP A 104 6.56 17.42 -12.72
N PHE A 105 7.30 16.31 -12.67
CA PHE A 105 8.63 16.21 -13.27
C PHE A 105 8.98 14.76 -13.62
N VAL A 106 10.08 14.57 -14.34
CA VAL A 106 10.55 13.24 -14.76
C VAL A 106 11.95 13.02 -14.25
N LEU A 107 12.20 11.88 -13.62
CA LEU A 107 13.54 11.41 -13.30
C LEU A 107 14.02 10.47 -14.40
N LEU A 108 15.23 10.69 -14.91
CA LEU A 108 15.84 9.89 -15.96
C LEU A 108 16.90 8.96 -15.37
N PHE A 109 16.88 7.70 -15.76
CA PHE A 109 17.82 6.67 -15.31
C PHE A 109 18.44 5.92 -16.49
N GLU A 110 19.50 5.17 -16.21
CA GLU A 110 20.05 4.20 -17.14
C GLU A 110 18.97 3.23 -17.69
N PRO A 111 19.17 2.69 -18.91
CA PRO A 111 18.21 1.76 -19.51
C PRO A 111 17.98 0.54 -18.62
N LEU A 112 16.71 0.26 -18.32
CA LEU A 112 16.33 -0.93 -17.57
C LEU A 112 15.97 -2.07 -18.54
N PRO A 113 16.57 -3.27 -18.40
CA PRO A 113 16.22 -4.43 -19.20
C PRO A 113 14.73 -4.80 -19.12
N ALA A 114 14.20 -5.37 -20.21
CA ALA A 114 12.79 -5.71 -20.32
C ALA A 114 12.36 -6.87 -19.39
N ASP A 115 13.31 -7.73 -19.01
CA ASP A 115 13.10 -8.87 -18.12
C ASP A 115 13.05 -8.50 -16.64
N VAL A 116 13.47 -7.29 -16.26
CA VAL A 116 13.28 -6.76 -14.89
C VAL A 116 11.79 -6.56 -14.64
N GLN A 117 11.29 -7.20 -13.57
CA GLN A 117 9.86 -7.18 -13.22
C GLN A 117 9.55 -6.28 -12.04
N THR A 118 10.50 -6.09 -11.13
CA THR A 118 10.32 -5.38 -9.88
C THR A 118 11.57 -4.57 -9.57
N ILE A 119 11.38 -3.31 -9.17
CA ILE A 119 12.50 -2.42 -8.83
C ILE A 119 12.28 -1.70 -7.50
N HIS A 120 13.35 -1.14 -6.96
CA HIS A 120 13.32 -0.12 -5.92
C HIS A 120 13.72 1.22 -6.54
N LEU A 121 13.13 2.32 -6.09
CA LEU A 121 13.63 3.67 -6.32
C LEU A 121 14.27 4.13 -5.02
N ILE A 122 15.59 4.32 -5.01
CA ILE A 122 16.34 4.66 -3.81
C ILE A 122 17.03 6.00 -4.00
N ALA A 123 16.88 6.88 -3.01
CA ALA A 123 17.61 8.13 -2.85
C ALA A 123 18.45 8.01 -1.55
N PRO A 124 19.75 7.70 -1.65
CA PRO A 124 20.55 7.22 -0.51
C PRO A 124 20.66 8.24 0.64
N ASN A 125 20.56 9.54 0.34
CA ASN A 125 20.66 10.61 1.33
C ASN A 125 19.30 11.16 1.79
N SER A 126 18.19 10.54 1.37
CA SER A 126 16.83 10.97 1.71
C SER A 126 16.15 9.97 2.64
N SER A 127 15.54 10.47 3.71
CA SER A 127 14.69 9.67 4.60
C SER A 127 13.26 9.48 4.08
N GLU A 128 12.86 10.18 3.02
CA GLU A 128 11.45 10.31 2.58
C GLU A 128 11.21 9.86 1.13
N SER A 129 12.26 9.55 0.37
CA SER A 129 12.15 9.41 -1.09
C SER A 129 12.24 7.98 -1.61
N ASN A 130 12.50 7.01 -0.73
CA ASN A 130 12.61 5.61 -1.14
C ASN A 130 11.23 4.99 -1.38
N THR A 131 11.13 4.19 -2.44
CA THR A 131 9.96 3.37 -2.76
C THR A 131 10.40 1.96 -3.14
N TYR A 132 9.81 0.96 -2.50
CA TYR A 132 10.21 -0.44 -2.58
C TYR A 132 9.19 -1.30 -3.32
N ASP A 133 9.71 -2.33 -4.00
CA ASP A 133 8.96 -3.32 -4.79
C ASP A 133 7.98 -2.72 -5.81
N ILE A 134 8.42 -1.72 -6.56
CA ILE A 134 7.66 -1.13 -7.66
C ILE A 134 7.53 -2.18 -8.78
N SER A 135 6.30 -2.57 -9.12
CA SER A 135 6.01 -3.54 -10.18
C SER A 135 6.09 -2.89 -11.56
N LEU A 136 6.90 -3.48 -12.44
CA LEU A 136 7.00 -3.15 -13.86
C LEU A 136 6.19 -4.08 -14.75
N VAL A 137 5.55 -5.10 -14.15
CA VAL A 137 4.56 -5.91 -14.84
C VAL A 137 3.27 -5.11 -14.88
N PRO A 138 2.72 -4.82 -16.09
CA PRO A 138 1.43 -4.15 -16.19
C PRO A 138 0.39 -4.91 -15.37
N ALA A 139 -0.34 -4.18 -14.50
CA ALA A 139 -1.38 -4.77 -13.70
C ALA A 139 -2.32 -5.59 -14.60
N ARG A 140 -2.47 -6.89 -14.33
CA ARG A 140 -3.43 -7.72 -15.05
C ARG A 140 -4.80 -7.05 -14.91
N LYS A 141 -5.46 -6.73 -16.02
CA LYS A 141 -6.80 -6.09 -16.06
C LYS A 141 -7.89 -6.83 -15.26
N ASN A 142 -7.59 -8.03 -14.75
CA ASN A 142 -8.40 -8.67 -13.71
C ASN A 142 -8.18 -7.97 -12.37
N LYS A 143 -8.91 -6.87 -12.19
CA LYS A 143 -9.37 -6.37 -10.89
C LYS A 143 -9.83 -7.57 -10.07
N GLN A 144 -8.98 -7.98 -9.13
CA GLN A 144 -9.23 -9.10 -8.24
C GLN A 144 -10.58 -8.89 -7.55
N PRO A 145 -11.41 -9.94 -7.36
CA PRO A 145 -12.69 -9.82 -6.66
C PRO A 145 -12.57 -9.08 -5.31
N LEU A 146 -11.38 -9.14 -4.70
CA LEU A 146 -10.98 -8.43 -3.50
C LEU A 146 -11.15 -6.91 -3.57
N LYS A 147 -10.87 -6.23 -4.69
CA LYS A 147 -10.97 -4.75 -4.80
C LYS A 147 -12.38 -4.20 -4.52
N GLN A 148 -13.42 -5.03 -4.65
CA GLN A 148 -14.79 -4.64 -4.32
C GLN A 148 -15.08 -4.69 -2.81
N VAL A 149 -14.24 -5.41 -2.05
CA VAL A 149 -14.48 -5.74 -0.64
C VAL A 149 -13.30 -5.40 0.29
N GLU A 150 -12.15 -5.00 -0.24
CA GLU A 150 -10.98 -4.61 0.54
C GLU A 150 -11.26 -3.38 1.40
N GLY A 151 -10.59 -3.26 2.54
CA GLY A 151 -10.73 -2.19 3.52
C GLY A 151 -11.42 -2.63 4.81
N ASN A 152 -11.80 -1.63 5.59
CA ASN A 152 -12.41 -1.81 6.91
C ASN A 152 -13.94 -1.88 6.82
N TRP A 153 -14.52 -2.70 7.69
CA TRP A 153 -15.95 -2.94 7.78
C TRP A 153 -16.42 -2.84 9.23
N PHE A 154 -17.39 -1.96 9.44
CA PHE A 154 -18.03 -1.69 10.72
C PHE A 154 -19.45 -2.27 10.71
N ALA A 155 -19.88 -2.84 11.84
CA ALA A 155 -21.26 -3.29 11.99
C ALA A 155 -22.21 -2.11 11.76
N ASP A 156 -23.27 -2.34 10.99
CA ASP A 156 -24.33 -1.34 10.75
C ASP A 156 -25.34 -1.35 11.91
N ASP A 157 -24.83 -1.13 13.12
CA ASP A 157 -25.57 -1.08 14.38
C ASP A 157 -25.17 0.16 15.19
N ALA A 158 -25.85 0.40 16.32
CA ALA A 158 -25.61 1.57 17.16
C ALA A 158 -24.20 1.58 17.79
N GLN A 159 -23.54 0.43 17.90
CA GLN A 159 -22.20 0.31 18.47
C GLN A 159 -21.12 0.60 17.42
N GLY A 160 -21.41 0.36 16.15
CA GLY A 160 -20.51 0.65 15.03
C GLY A 160 -19.18 -0.08 15.14
N ARG A 161 -19.17 -1.31 15.66
CA ARG A 161 -17.93 -2.04 15.97
C ARG A 161 -17.16 -2.37 14.69
N TRP A 162 -15.87 -2.04 14.67
CA TRP A 162 -14.97 -2.54 13.63
C TRP A 162 -14.89 -4.06 13.74
N THR A 163 -15.36 -4.76 12.70
CA THR A 163 -15.55 -6.21 12.74
C THR A 163 -14.63 -6.93 11.77
N TYR A 164 -14.42 -6.37 10.57
CA TYR A 164 -13.54 -6.96 9.57
C TYR A 164 -12.54 -5.95 9.01
N GLY A 165 -11.29 -6.38 8.87
CA GLY A 165 -10.30 -5.79 7.97
C GLY A 165 -9.98 -6.75 6.84
N ILE A 166 -10.06 -6.32 5.59
CA ILE A 166 -9.83 -7.19 4.42
C ILE A 166 -8.79 -6.53 3.52
N TYR A 167 -7.65 -7.17 3.33
CA TYR A 167 -6.49 -6.63 2.61
C TYR A 167 -5.92 -7.68 1.64
N ASP A 168 -4.96 -7.28 0.80
CA ASP A 168 -4.40 -8.11 -0.28
C ASP A 168 -3.91 -9.49 0.18
N SER A 169 -3.35 -9.60 1.40
CA SER A 169 -2.85 -10.86 1.97
C SER A 169 -3.44 -11.22 3.33
N LEU A 170 -4.33 -10.40 3.88
CA LEU A 170 -4.75 -10.47 5.28
C LEU A 170 -6.26 -10.30 5.43
N VAL A 171 -6.85 -11.12 6.29
CA VAL A 171 -8.19 -10.91 6.85
C VAL A 171 -8.06 -10.77 8.36
N ILE A 172 -8.73 -9.77 8.93
CA ILE A 172 -8.82 -9.54 10.37
C ILE A 172 -10.28 -9.71 10.78
N THR A 173 -10.55 -10.57 11.76
CA THR A 173 -11.89 -10.77 12.35
C THR A 173 -11.75 -11.37 13.73
N ASN A 174 -12.73 -11.17 14.61
CA ASN A 174 -12.75 -11.76 15.95
C ASN A 174 -11.42 -11.57 16.71
N ASN A 175 -10.79 -10.40 16.56
CA ASN A 175 -9.51 -10.09 17.18
C ASN A 175 -8.40 -11.10 16.81
N ARG A 176 -8.41 -11.61 15.57
CA ARG A 176 -7.42 -12.55 15.04
C ARG A 176 -6.99 -12.16 13.63
N LEU A 177 -5.74 -12.47 13.30
CA LEU A 177 -5.10 -12.26 12.00
C LEU A 177 -5.11 -13.56 11.20
N TYR A 178 -5.59 -13.50 9.96
CA TYR A 178 -5.69 -14.64 9.06
C TYR A 178 -4.98 -14.34 7.73
N ASP A 179 -4.13 -15.26 7.28
CA ASP A 179 -3.57 -15.21 5.92
C ASP A 179 -4.67 -15.51 4.90
N LEU A 180 -4.87 -14.61 3.94
CA LEU A 180 -5.78 -14.85 2.83
C LEU A 180 -5.18 -15.93 1.91
N LYS A 181 -5.86 -17.07 1.79
CA LYS A 181 -5.41 -18.20 0.96
C LYS A 181 -6.12 -18.26 -0.39
N GLU A 182 -7.39 -17.85 -0.42
CA GLU A 182 -8.17 -17.87 -1.65
C GLU A 182 -9.12 -16.66 -1.71
N CYS A 183 -9.23 -16.04 -2.89
CA CYS A 183 -10.24 -15.04 -3.20
C CYS A 183 -10.88 -15.36 -4.55
N ARG A 184 -12.15 -15.77 -4.54
CA ARG A 184 -12.90 -16.11 -5.77
C ARG A 184 -14.25 -15.41 -5.83
N LYS A 185 -14.72 -15.16 -7.07
CA LYS A 185 -16.06 -14.62 -7.32
C LYS A 185 -17.03 -15.74 -7.64
N LYS A 186 -18.22 -15.73 -7.03
CA LYS A 186 -19.34 -16.63 -7.35
C LYS A 186 -20.61 -15.81 -7.55
N GLY A 187 -20.94 -15.51 -8.80
CA GLY A 187 -22.04 -14.60 -9.14
C GLY A 187 -21.81 -13.19 -8.59
N LYS A 188 -22.72 -12.72 -7.74
CA LYS A 188 -22.62 -11.42 -7.05
C LYS A 188 -21.77 -11.46 -5.76
N ARG A 189 -21.33 -12.66 -5.36
CA ARG A 189 -20.61 -12.86 -4.10
C ARG A 189 -19.11 -12.97 -4.32
N VAL A 190 -18.34 -12.49 -3.35
CA VAL A 190 -16.90 -12.76 -3.20
C VAL A 190 -16.75 -13.75 -2.04
N ILE A 191 -15.98 -14.81 -2.26
CA ILE A 191 -15.68 -15.83 -1.25
C ILE A 191 -14.20 -15.70 -0.92
N LEU A 192 -13.91 -15.50 0.36
CA LEU A 192 -12.55 -15.48 0.89
C LEU A 192 -12.37 -16.70 1.80
N ALA A 193 -11.30 -17.45 1.57
CA ALA A 193 -10.85 -18.48 2.51
C ALA A 193 -9.54 -17.99 3.14
N ALA A 194 -9.48 -17.98 4.47
CA ALA A 194 -8.34 -17.46 5.20
C ALA A 194 -7.94 -18.40 6.34
N GLN A 195 -6.65 -18.44 6.67
CA GLN A 195 -6.08 -19.32 7.69
C GLN A 195 -5.48 -18.51 8.83
N SER A 196 -5.88 -18.82 10.06
CA SER A 196 -5.44 -18.19 11.29
C SER A 196 -3.93 -18.34 11.48
N ARG A 197 -3.26 -17.22 11.75
CA ARG A 197 -1.82 -17.22 12.08
C ARG A 197 -1.53 -17.81 13.46
N ALA A 198 -2.51 -17.84 14.36
CA ALA A 198 -2.32 -18.26 15.74
C ALA A 198 -2.39 -19.79 15.93
N ASP A 199 -3.35 -20.43 15.27
CA ASP A 199 -3.69 -21.85 15.49
C ASP A 199 -3.89 -22.64 14.19
N GLY A 200 -3.69 -22.02 13.02
CA GLY A 200 -3.84 -22.69 11.72
C GLY A 200 -5.28 -23.02 11.33
N SER A 201 -6.27 -22.68 12.15
CA SER A 201 -7.69 -22.85 11.86
C SER A 201 -8.10 -22.03 10.62
N SER A 202 -9.11 -22.47 9.89
CA SER A 202 -9.57 -21.76 8.67
C SER A 202 -10.93 -21.13 8.89
N VAL A 203 -11.14 -19.98 8.26
CA VAL A 203 -12.42 -19.28 8.19
C VAL A 203 -12.80 -19.00 6.74
N THR A 204 -14.09 -18.95 6.47
CA THR A 204 -14.65 -18.55 5.17
C THR A 204 -15.54 -17.32 5.34
N LEU A 205 -15.22 -16.25 4.60
CA LEU A 205 -16.10 -15.09 4.47
C LEU A 205 -16.86 -15.15 3.15
N LEU A 206 -18.16 -14.96 3.23
CA LEU A 206 -19.04 -14.78 2.08
C LEU A 206 -19.52 -13.33 2.03
N LEU A 207 -19.02 -12.58 1.07
CA LEU A 207 -19.25 -11.15 0.93
C LEU A 207 -20.18 -10.87 -0.25
N THR A 208 -21.21 -10.06 -0.04
CA THR A 208 -22.12 -9.59 -1.08
C THR A 208 -22.09 -8.06 -1.13
N PRO A 209 -21.23 -7.45 -1.96
CA PRO A 209 -21.17 -5.99 -2.13
C PRO A 209 -22.50 -5.42 -2.63
N ARG A 210 -22.85 -4.24 -2.14
CA ARG A 210 -24.07 -3.52 -2.53
C ARG A 210 -23.72 -2.18 -3.21
N LYS A 211 -24.70 -1.63 -3.93
CA LYS A 211 -24.52 -0.37 -4.70
C LYS A 211 -24.30 0.87 -3.82
N ASP A 212 -24.76 0.81 -2.57
CA ASP A 212 -24.61 1.87 -1.57
C ASP A 212 -23.23 1.83 -0.85
N GLY A 213 -22.31 0.98 -1.31
CA GLY A 213 -20.98 0.82 -0.70
C GLY A 213 -20.94 -0.11 0.52
N SER A 214 -22.10 -0.53 1.05
CA SER A 214 -22.18 -1.54 2.11
C SER A 214 -21.92 -2.96 1.60
N CYS A 215 -21.73 -3.90 2.53
CA CYS A 215 -21.61 -5.32 2.21
C CYS A 215 -22.43 -6.16 3.18
N LEU A 216 -23.07 -7.22 2.67
CA LEU A 216 -23.53 -8.31 3.53
C LEU A 216 -22.38 -9.30 3.69
N ILE A 217 -21.96 -9.56 4.92
CA ILE A 217 -20.85 -10.44 5.24
C ILE A 217 -21.37 -11.57 6.16
N ALA A 218 -21.12 -12.80 5.75
CA ALA A 218 -21.32 -14.00 6.56
C ALA A 218 -19.97 -14.67 6.84
N LEU A 219 -19.72 -15.00 8.11
CA LEU A 219 -18.56 -15.75 8.58
C LEU A 219 -18.97 -17.21 8.82
N ASP A 220 -18.26 -18.16 8.21
CA ASP A 220 -18.44 -19.61 8.40
C ASP A 220 -19.87 -20.11 8.24
N GLY A 221 -20.63 -19.49 7.33
CA GLY A 221 -22.01 -19.87 7.03
C GLY A 221 -23.07 -19.30 7.98
N ASN A 222 -22.67 -18.47 8.96
CA ASN A 222 -23.61 -17.71 9.79
C ASN A 222 -24.51 -16.80 8.96
N GLU A 223 -25.59 -16.30 9.57
CA GLU A 223 -26.49 -15.36 8.91
C GLU A 223 -25.74 -14.11 8.43
N PRO A 224 -25.92 -13.71 7.16
CA PRO A 224 -25.27 -12.50 6.65
C PRO A 224 -25.75 -11.26 7.40
N GLN A 225 -24.80 -10.52 7.97
CA GLN A 225 -25.05 -9.22 8.60
C GLN A 225 -24.59 -8.09 7.69
N ARG A 226 -25.16 -6.90 7.86
CA ARG A 226 -24.82 -5.73 7.06
C ARG A 226 -23.67 -4.95 7.71
N TYR A 227 -22.71 -4.57 6.89
CA TYR A 227 -21.53 -3.80 7.29
C TYR A 227 -21.31 -2.60 6.36
N VAL A 228 -20.79 -1.53 6.95
CA VAL A 228 -20.52 -0.25 6.30
C VAL A 228 -19.04 0.11 6.37
N ARG A 229 -18.60 1.04 5.50
CA ARG A 229 -17.20 1.43 5.35
C ARG A 229 -16.72 2.42 6.40
N THR A 230 -17.63 3.22 6.92
CA THR A 230 -17.38 4.22 7.94
C THR A 230 -18.12 3.81 9.20
N ARG A 231 -17.51 4.06 10.35
CA ARG A 231 -18.18 3.86 11.63
C ARG A 231 -19.45 4.74 11.67
N PRO A 232 -20.64 4.18 11.93
CA PRO A 232 -21.84 4.97 12.18
C PRO A 232 -21.62 5.94 13.34
N ASP A 233 -22.28 7.10 13.28
CA ASP A 233 -22.27 8.03 14.41
C ASP A 233 -22.78 7.32 15.66
N THR A 234 -21.99 7.36 16.71
CA THR A 234 -22.39 6.75 17.99
C THR A 234 -23.47 7.63 18.59
N PRO A 235 -24.69 7.12 18.85
CA PRO A 235 -25.70 7.89 19.55
C PRO A 235 -25.18 8.29 20.93
N ALA A 236 -25.69 9.40 21.48
CA ALA A 236 -25.37 9.81 22.84
C ALA A 236 -25.58 8.62 23.80
N VAL A 237 -24.54 8.30 24.56
CA VAL A 237 -24.58 7.23 25.57
C VAL A 237 -25.71 7.57 26.54
N GLU A 238 -26.61 6.61 26.81
CA GLU A 238 -27.63 6.79 27.85
C GLU A 238 -26.97 7.09 29.20
N ALA A 239 -27.68 7.80 30.08
CA ALA A 239 -27.18 8.14 31.40
C ALA A 239 -26.70 6.88 32.13
N ASP A 240 -25.46 6.95 32.62
CA ASP A 240 -24.82 5.87 33.36
C ASP A 240 -25.68 5.47 34.57
N ASN A 241 -26.08 4.20 34.65
CA ASN A 241 -26.93 3.67 35.73
C ASN A 241 -26.14 3.39 37.03
N GLY A 242 -24.93 3.96 37.14
CA GLY A 242 -24.03 3.76 38.25
C GLY A 242 -23.12 2.54 38.02
N TYR A 243 -21.95 2.59 38.65
CA TYR A 243 -21.01 1.48 38.66
C TYR A 243 -21.37 0.49 39.76
N GLY A 244 -21.31 -0.82 39.45
CA GLY A 244 -21.41 -1.85 40.48
C GLY A 244 -20.21 -1.83 41.44
N ASP A 245 -20.32 -2.55 42.55
CA ASP A 245 -19.30 -2.58 43.63
C ASP A 245 -17.93 -3.16 43.20
N ASP A 246 -17.84 -3.68 41.97
CA ASP A 246 -16.65 -4.30 41.37
C ASP A 246 -16.19 -3.51 40.13
N PHE A 247 -16.03 -2.20 40.32
CA PHE A 247 -15.65 -1.26 39.26
C PHE A 247 -14.16 -1.31 38.92
N PHE A 248 -13.30 -1.44 39.94
CA PHE A 248 -11.85 -1.56 39.76
C PHE A 248 -11.43 -3.02 39.81
N ARG A 249 -10.96 -3.53 38.67
CA ARG A 249 -10.36 -4.86 38.56
C ARG A 249 -8.93 -4.73 38.07
N SER A 250 -8.01 -5.39 38.77
CA SER A 250 -6.66 -5.60 38.26
C SER A 250 -6.68 -6.75 37.27
N ASP A 251 -6.61 -6.42 36.00
CA ASP A 251 -6.42 -7.36 34.91
C ASP A 251 -5.46 -6.73 33.90
N SER A 252 -5.37 -7.32 32.73
CA SER A 252 -4.44 -6.95 31.71
C SER A 252 -5.16 -6.64 30.41
N VAL A 253 -4.80 -5.52 29.80
CA VAL A 253 -5.29 -5.13 28.48
C VAL A 253 -4.29 -5.61 27.44
N CYS A 254 -4.81 -6.27 26.40
CA CYS A 254 -4.03 -6.63 25.23
C CYS A 254 -4.40 -5.67 24.09
N LEU A 255 -3.42 -4.93 23.60
CA LEU A 255 -3.55 -4.18 22.35
C LEU A 255 -2.80 -4.94 21.26
N GLN A 256 -3.49 -5.20 20.16
CA GLN A 256 -2.93 -5.82 18.97
C GLN A 256 -3.43 -5.11 17.73
N GLY A 257 -2.66 -5.16 16.66
CA GLY A 257 -3.05 -4.55 15.40
C GLY A 257 -2.14 -4.93 14.25
N TYR A 258 -2.36 -4.25 13.13
CA TYR A 258 -1.67 -4.46 11.87
C TYR A 258 -1.45 -3.11 11.18
N LEU A 259 -0.24 -2.84 10.74
CA LEU A 259 0.12 -1.67 9.94
C LEU A 259 0.09 -2.06 8.46
N ASP A 260 -0.95 -1.64 7.75
CA ASP A 260 -1.08 -1.87 6.31
C ASP A 260 0.01 -1.09 5.53
N GLY A 261 0.67 -1.78 4.61
CA GLY A 261 1.81 -1.25 3.85
C GLY A 261 3.14 -1.16 4.61
N TYR A 262 3.23 -1.68 5.83
CA TYR A 262 4.50 -1.74 6.56
C TYR A 262 5.51 -2.68 5.89
N ASP A 263 6.77 -2.25 5.86
CA ASP A 263 7.92 -3.06 5.46
C ASP A 263 9.13 -2.68 6.31
N PRO A 264 9.93 -3.64 6.82
CA PRO A 264 11.10 -3.34 7.65
C PRO A 264 12.13 -2.39 6.99
N ARG A 265 12.16 -2.32 5.65
CA ARG A 265 13.03 -1.39 4.92
C ARG A 265 12.69 0.08 5.17
N LEU A 266 11.54 0.38 5.78
CA LEU A 266 11.17 1.74 6.21
C LEU A 266 12.02 2.24 7.39
N GLY A 267 12.81 1.38 8.04
CA GLY A 267 13.84 1.80 8.99
C GLY A 267 13.38 1.91 10.44
N PHE A 268 12.20 1.39 10.78
CA PHE A 268 11.71 1.25 12.15
C PHE A 268 11.12 -0.15 12.36
N ASP A 269 11.24 -0.68 13.56
CA ASP A 269 10.74 -2.00 13.97
C ASP A 269 9.86 -1.95 15.22
N SER A 270 9.54 -0.74 15.68
CA SER A 270 8.79 -0.49 16.89
C SER A 270 8.08 0.86 16.87
N GLY A 271 7.02 0.97 17.66
CA GLY A 271 6.33 2.23 17.95
C GLY A 271 6.36 2.52 19.45
N ILE A 272 5.97 3.73 19.85
CA ILE A 272 5.81 4.11 21.26
C ILE A 272 4.33 4.36 21.52
N LEU A 273 3.79 3.71 22.55
CA LEU A 273 2.48 4.02 23.11
C LEU A 273 2.66 4.76 24.42
N TYR A 274 2.01 5.92 24.52
CA TYR A 274 1.97 6.69 25.75
C TYR A 274 0.73 6.28 26.53
N LEU A 275 0.93 5.64 27.69
CA LEU A 275 -0.14 5.34 28.63
C LEU A 275 -0.21 6.48 29.64
N GLU A 276 -1.37 7.10 29.77
CA GLU A 276 -1.60 8.17 30.74
C GLU A 276 -2.36 7.61 31.95
N ASP A 277 -1.72 7.66 33.12
CA ASP A 277 -2.41 7.50 34.39
C ASP A 277 -2.97 8.87 34.81
N ASN A 278 -4.27 9.03 34.61
CA ASN A 278 -4.99 10.26 34.91
C ASN A 278 -5.15 10.52 36.42
N ILE A 279 -4.97 9.51 37.28
CA ILE A 279 -5.11 9.65 38.74
C ILE A 279 -3.87 10.34 39.32
N ILE A 280 -2.69 9.92 38.87
CA ILE A 280 -1.40 10.49 39.32
C ILE A 280 -0.76 11.46 38.31
N SER A 281 -1.43 11.71 37.18
CA SER A 281 -0.98 12.57 36.08
C SER A 281 0.42 12.19 35.57
N GLN A 282 0.65 10.90 35.32
CA GLN A 282 1.91 10.39 34.79
C GLN A 282 1.74 9.71 33.44
N GLU A 283 2.72 9.88 32.55
CA GLU A 283 2.80 9.18 31.28
C GLU A 283 3.89 8.10 31.29
N TYR A 284 3.55 6.91 30.81
CA TYR A 284 4.45 5.78 30.69
C TYR A 284 4.61 5.41 29.22
N PRO A 285 5.77 5.73 28.60
CA PRO A 285 6.04 5.29 27.24
C PRO A 285 6.34 3.80 27.23
N VAL A 286 5.58 3.05 26.44
CA VAL A 286 5.79 1.62 26.21
C VAL A 286 6.21 1.40 24.77
N VAL A 287 7.37 0.78 24.59
CA VAL A 287 7.87 0.37 23.28
C VAL A 287 7.08 -0.87 22.83
N VAL A 288 6.46 -0.77 21.67
CA VAL A 288 5.70 -1.86 21.04
C VAL A 288 6.47 -2.36 19.82
N PRO A 289 7.00 -3.58 19.86
CA PRO A 289 7.66 -4.16 18.70
C PRO A 289 6.66 -4.47 17.58
N ILE A 290 7.06 -4.17 16.36
CA ILE A 290 6.32 -4.40 15.11
C ILE A 290 7.03 -5.54 14.38
N LYS A 291 6.31 -6.62 14.12
CA LYS A 291 6.85 -7.77 13.40
C LYS A 291 7.08 -7.41 11.93
N PRO A 292 7.96 -8.15 11.20
CA PRO A 292 8.23 -7.90 9.78
C PRO A 292 7.01 -7.92 8.86
N ASP A 293 5.92 -8.57 9.28
CA ASP A 293 4.66 -8.62 8.55
C ASP A 293 3.75 -7.43 8.81
N GLY A 294 4.12 -6.49 9.71
CA GLY A 294 3.33 -5.32 10.12
C GLY A 294 2.42 -5.56 11.32
N SER A 295 2.35 -6.79 11.85
CA SER A 295 1.56 -7.08 13.04
C SER A 295 2.28 -6.68 14.32
N PHE A 296 1.52 -6.24 15.33
CA PHE A 296 2.04 -5.92 16.65
C PHE A 296 1.08 -6.40 17.73
N GLN A 297 1.63 -6.66 18.92
CA GLN A 297 0.87 -7.03 20.10
C GLN A 297 1.63 -6.61 21.36
N CYS A 298 0.92 -6.01 22.30
CA CYS A 298 1.43 -5.63 23.61
C CYS A 298 0.38 -5.88 24.69
N LYS A 299 0.85 -6.19 25.89
CA LYS A 299 0.01 -6.50 27.05
C LYS A 299 0.40 -5.58 28.19
N PHE A 300 -0.58 -4.88 28.73
CA PHE A 300 -0.45 -3.96 29.84
C PHE A 300 -1.14 -4.55 31.05
N VAL A 301 -0.59 -4.34 32.24
CA VAL A 301 -1.30 -4.59 33.49
C VAL A 301 -1.90 -3.25 33.90
N LEU A 302 -3.22 -3.24 34.18
CA LEU A 302 -3.94 -2.10 34.72
C LEU A 302 -4.14 -2.25 36.22
#